data_AF-H9H1V9-F1
#
_entry.id   AF-H9H1V9-F1
#
_cell.length_a   1.000
_cell.length_b   1.000
_cell.length_c   1.000
_cell.angle_alpha   90.00
_cell.angle_beta   90.00
_cell.angle_gamma   90.00
#
_symmetry.space_group_name_H-M   'P 1'
#
loop_
_entity.id
_entity.type
_entity.pdbx_description
1 polymer ?
#
loop_
_entity_poly.entity_id
_entity_poly.type
_entity_poly.pdbx_seq_one_letter_code
_entity_poly.pdbx_strand_id
1 'polypeptide(L)'
;MGHKLHWREKKTVSLRSGGLCPVPPPWLCSQLQEDRMGTDMAAPGQPRCTSYDAIVIGAGIQGSFAAYHLAQRRRNTLLLEQFFLPHSRGSSHGQSRITRSAYPQEHYAHMMPHSFHLWQQLEDEAGIPLYRRTGLVVLGLPGDPKLEGCRRSMGPDAVLDAVTLAQRFPGLRPRPGEVALWDRSGGVLLADRALRAVQDAFCRRGGTVRDGEKVLRIDPGAVITVTTTAGLYRAPRLIIAAGAWTNAVVAPLGLRLPLQPLRIDVCYWREKEPGSGGAVTPCFMATGLPYAPHGIYGLPALEYPGLVKVCYHHGSPTDPEERDRIPSGSPRPHVSLLSNFISSYLPGLEPQPAVLESCLYTNTPDGDFILDQHPKYSNIIIGLASQAMGSNWPQWWGSCYAS
;
A
#
# COMPACT_ATOMS: atom_id res chain seq x y z
N MET A 1 17.36 62.94 -8.54
CA MET A 1 16.55 63.12 -7.31
C MET A 1 15.18 63.64 -7.72
N GLY A 2 14.09 63.01 -7.27
CA GLY A 2 12.74 63.56 -7.45
C GLY A 2 11.74 62.61 -8.12
N HIS A 3 11.01 61.90 -7.28
CA HIS A 3 9.79 61.11 -7.48
C HIS A 3 8.84 61.50 -8.63
N LYS A 4 8.18 60.50 -9.26
CA LYS A 4 6.76 60.15 -9.01
C LYS A 4 6.23 59.12 -10.03
N LEU A 5 5.56 58.10 -9.53
CA LEU A 5 4.57 57.26 -10.23
C LEU A 5 3.41 58.14 -10.73
N HIS A 6 2.81 57.81 -11.89
CA HIS A 6 1.37 57.96 -12.15
C HIS A 6 0.85 57.02 -13.27
N TRP A 7 -0.06 56.17 -12.83
CA TRP A 7 -1.22 55.48 -13.41
C TRP A 7 -1.87 55.88 -14.77
N ARG A 8 -2.48 54.82 -15.37
CA ARG A 8 -3.74 54.68 -16.17
C ARG A 8 -3.70 54.88 -17.70
N GLU A 9 -4.19 53.86 -18.43
CA GLU A 9 -5.50 53.80 -19.15
C GLU A 9 -5.71 52.38 -19.76
N LYS A 10 -6.79 51.64 -19.42
CA LYS A 10 -8.17 51.57 -19.96
C LYS A 10 -8.37 50.69 -21.24
N LYS A 11 -9.16 49.62 -21.03
CA LYS A 11 -10.24 49.00 -21.86
C LYS A 11 -9.94 48.69 -23.35
N THR A 12 -10.21 47.49 -23.89
CA THR A 12 -11.56 46.93 -24.10
C THR A 12 -11.50 45.45 -24.50
N VAL A 13 -12.58 44.74 -24.17
CA VAL A 13 -12.86 43.30 -24.23
C VAL A 13 -13.09 42.77 -25.66
N SER A 14 -12.65 41.53 -25.93
CA SER A 14 -13.28 40.66 -26.94
C SER A 14 -13.53 39.28 -26.31
N LEU A 15 -14.80 38.90 -26.24
CA LEU A 15 -15.31 37.63 -25.75
C LEU A 15 -15.27 36.60 -26.88
N ARG A 16 -14.64 35.44 -26.65
CA ARG A 16 -15.07 34.17 -27.23
C ARG A 16 -15.14 33.10 -26.14
N SER A 17 -16.29 32.45 -26.15
CA SER A 17 -16.84 31.47 -25.23
C SER A 17 -16.10 30.13 -25.22
N GLY A 18 -15.94 29.56 -24.03
CA GLY A 18 -15.48 28.19 -23.80
C GLY A 18 -15.38 27.91 -22.29
N GLY A 19 -16.51 28.05 -21.58
CA GLY A 19 -16.55 27.90 -20.12
C GLY A 19 -16.36 26.44 -19.69
N LEU A 20 -15.21 26.16 -19.08
CA LEU A 20 -15.03 25.03 -18.17
C LEU A 20 -15.63 25.43 -16.82
N CYS A 21 -16.59 24.64 -16.33
CA CYS A 21 -17.07 24.72 -14.96
C CYS A 21 -15.89 24.39 -14.02
N PRO A 22 -15.50 25.26 -13.07
CA PRO A 22 -14.52 24.89 -12.07
C PRO A 22 -15.15 23.91 -11.08
N VAL A 23 -14.56 22.72 -10.97
CA VAL A 23 -14.84 21.76 -9.89
C VAL A 23 -14.46 22.44 -8.57
N PRO A 24 -15.36 22.56 -7.58
CA PRO A 24 -15.02 23.21 -6.32
C PRO A 24 -13.99 22.35 -5.55
N PRO A 25 -13.10 22.98 -4.78
CA PRO A 25 -12.14 22.27 -3.96
C PRO A 25 -12.84 21.41 -2.88
N PRO A 26 -12.21 20.30 -2.42
CA PRO A 26 -12.86 19.27 -1.61
C PRO A 26 -13.54 19.75 -0.31
N TRP A 27 -13.08 20.88 0.25
CA TRP A 27 -13.60 21.46 1.48
C TRP A 27 -14.98 22.14 1.34
N LEU A 28 -15.41 22.47 0.11
CA LEU A 28 -16.73 23.06 -0.10
C LEU A 28 -17.86 22.00 -0.03
N CYS A 29 -17.53 20.75 -0.33
CA CYS A 29 -18.47 19.63 -0.22
C CYS A 29 -18.75 19.23 1.24
N SER A 30 -17.76 19.39 2.13
CA SER A 30 -17.91 19.08 3.56
C SER A 30 -18.89 20.01 4.29
N GLN A 31 -19.05 21.26 3.85
CA GLN A 31 -20.01 22.19 4.46
C GLN A 31 -21.47 21.90 4.06
N LEU A 32 -21.70 21.38 2.86
CA LEU A 32 -23.07 21.11 2.36
C LEU A 32 -23.65 19.78 2.87
N GLN A 33 -22.83 18.90 3.45
CA GLN A 33 -23.28 17.64 4.06
C GLN A 33 -23.71 17.78 5.52
N GLU A 34 -23.32 18.86 6.22
CA GLU A 34 -23.71 19.08 7.63
C GLU A 34 -25.21 19.38 7.80
N ASP A 35 -25.90 19.84 6.75
CA ASP A 35 -27.30 20.31 6.82
C ASP A 35 -28.38 19.22 6.59
N ARG A 36 -28.02 17.93 6.43
CA ARG A 36 -29.00 16.87 6.10
C ARG A 36 -29.06 15.67 7.06
N MET A 37 -28.43 15.72 8.23
CA MET A 37 -28.61 14.69 9.26
C MET A 37 -29.46 15.25 10.41
N GLY A 38 -30.52 14.52 10.77
CA GLY A 38 -31.47 14.91 11.82
C GLY A 38 -30.76 15.32 13.10
N THR A 39 -31.03 16.54 13.55
CA THR A 39 -30.40 17.18 14.69
C THR A 39 -31.10 16.76 15.98
N ASP A 40 -30.43 15.91 16.75
CA ASP A 40 -30.70 15.80 18.19
C ASP A 40 -29.92 16.94 18.88
N MET A 41 -30.63 17.89 19.46
CA MET A 41 -30.06 19.12 20.03
C MET A 41 -29.32 18.81 21.35
N ALA A 42 -28.02 18.54 21.26
CA ALA A 42 -27.16 18.44 22.44
C ALA A 42 -26.85 19.84 23.03
N ALA A 43 -26.80 19.93 24.36
CA ALA A 43 -26.45 21.14 25.10
C ALA A 43 -25.00 21.62 24.81
N PRO A 44 -24.69 22.93 24.95
CA PRO A 44 -23.36 23.47 24.66
C PRO A 44 -22.30 22.83 25.56
N GLY A 45 -21.31 22.16 24.96
CA GLY A 45 -20.16 21.57 25.66
C GLY A 45 -20.06 20.04 25.66
N GLN A 46 -21.05 19.32 25.13
CA GLN A 46 -20.90 17.88 24.86
C GLN A 46 -20.35 17.64 23.45
N PRO A 47 -19.37 16.72 23.27
CA PRO A 47 -18.90 16.34 21.95
C PRO A 47 -20.07 15.80 21.11
N ARG A 48 -20.28 16.35 19.91
CA ARG A 48 -21.33 15.89 18.99
C ARG A 48 -21.10 14.43 18.63
N CYS A 49 -22.01 13.56 19.08
CA CYS A 49 -21.98 12.14 18.78
C CYS A 49 -22.60 11.90 17.39
N THR A 50 -21.79 11.52 16.40
CA THR A 50 -22.28 11.21 15.04
C THR A 50 -22.38 9.70 14.84
N SER A 51 -23.44 9.22 14.18
CA SER A 51 -23.69 7.79 13.99
C SER A 51 -23.47 7.34 12.54
N TYR A 52 -22.95 6.12 12.40
CA TYR A 52 -22.66 5.45 11.12
C TYR A 52 -23.13 3.99 11.18
N ASP A 53 -23.31 3.35 10.02
CA ASP A 53 -23.56 1.90 9.93
C ASP A 53 -22.29 1.09 10.23
N ALA A 54 -21.12 1.64 9.88
CA ALA A 54 -19.81 1.05 10.11
C ALA A 54 -18.72 2.10 10.27
N ILE A 55 -17.74 1.81 11.12
CA ILE A 55 -16.50 2.57 11.26
C ILE A 55 -15.34 1.68 10.83
N VAL A 56 -14.40 2.23 10.06
CA VAL A 56 -13.15 1.58 9.66
C VAL A 56 -11.98 2.40 10.23
N ILE A 57 -11.09 1.77 10.99
CA ILE A 57 -9.90 2.39 11.58
C ILE A 57 -8.67 2.04 10.73
N GLY A 58 -8.04 3.05 10.13
CA GLY A 58 -6.88 2.96 9.26
C GLY A 58 -7.24 3.12 7.79
N ALA A 59 -6.84 4.23 7.15
CA ALA A 59 -7.08 4.50 5.73
C ALA A 59 -5.93 4.02 4.83
N GLY A 60 -5.24 2.96 5.24
CA GLY A 60 -4.36 2.20 4.35
C GLY A 60 -5.15 1.47 3.25
N ILE A 61 -4.45 0.69 2.42
CA ILE A 61 -5.08 0.02 1.28
C ILE A 61 -6.20 -0.95 1.70
N GLN A 62 -6.02 -1.70 2.79
CA GLN A 62 -7.03 -2.63 3.29
C GLN A 62 -8.27 -1.93 3.83
N GLY A 63 -8.09 -0.95 4.72
CA GLY A 63 -9.22 -0.21 5.28
C GLY A 63 -9.97 0.61 4.23
N SER A 64 -9.25 1.17 3.24
CA SER A 64 -9.88 1.89 2.13
C SER A 64 -10.73 0.97 1.26
N PHE A 65 -10.27 -0.26 0.95
CA PHE A 65 -11.11 -1.23 0.24
C PHE A 65 -12.28 -1.75 1.07
N ALA A 66 -12.09 -1.96 2.38
CA ALA A 66 -13.19 -2.32 3.28
C ALA A 66 -14.28 -1.24 3.27
N ALA A 67 -13.89 0.03 3.42
CA ALA A 67 -14.80 1.17 3.37
C ALA A 67 -15.49 1.30 2.00
N TYR A 68 -14.73 1.14 0.90
CA TYR A 68 -15.27 1.12 -0.46
C TYR A 68 -16.35 0.05 -0.65
N HIS A 69 -16.09 -1.19 -0.22
CA HIS A 69 -17.05 -2.30 -0.35
C HIS A 69 -18.28 -2.17 0.57
N LEU A 70 -18.14 -1.52 1.72
CA LEU A 70 -19.28 -1.14 2.57
C LEU A 70 -20.14 -0.05 1.90
N ALA A 71 -19.52 0.97 1.31
CA ALA A 71 -20.24 2.01 0.57
C ALA A 71 -20.92 1.46 -0.70
N GLN A 72 -20.30 0.51 -1.41
CA GLN A 72 -20.96 -0.22 -2.50
C GLN A 72 -22.25 -0.92 -2.05
N ARG A 73 -22.28 -1.41 -0.80
CA ARG A 73 -23.46 -2.00 -0.15
C ARG A 73 -24.38 -0.97 0.51
N ARG A 74 -24.22 0.32 0.15
CA ARG A 74 -25.01 1.47 0.63
C ARG A 74 -25.00 1.64 2.16
N ARG A 75 -23.90 1.26 2.81
CA ARG A 75 -23.70 1.50 4.25
C ARG A 75 -23.10 2.89 4.48
N ASN A 76 -23.71 3.67 5.36
CA ASN A 76 -23.14 4.94 5.82
C ASN A 76 -21.87 4.64 6.61
N THR A 77 -20.70 4.92 6.02
CA THR A 77 -19.42 4.41 6.52
C THR A 77 -18.47 5.57 6.82
N LEU A 78 -17.83 5.51 7.99
CA LEU A 78 -16.75 6.40 8.38
C LEU A 78 -15.39 5.69 8.27
N LEU A 79 -14.45 6.28 7.54
CA LEU A 79 -13.06 5.84 7.46
C LEU A 79 -12.18 6.83 8.24
N LEU A 80 -11.55 6.35 9.32
CA LEU A 80 -10.68 7.13 10.21
C LEU A 80 -9.20 6.87 9.89
N GLU A 81 -8.41 7.93 9.80
CA GLU A 81 -6.95 7.87 9.66
C GLU A 81 -6.27 8.85 10.62
N GLN A 82 -5.25 8.39 11.33
CA GLN A 82 -4.56 9.19 12.34
C GLN A 82 -3.62 10.25 11.74
N PHE A 83 -3.24 10.12 10.47
CA PHE A 83 -2.38 11.06 9.75
C PHE A 83 -3.15 11.81 8.66
N PHE A 84 -2.66 12.96 8.22
CA PHE A 84 -3.23 13.64 7.05
C PHE A 84 -2.91 12.88 5.76
N LEU A 85 -3.88 12.73 4.87
CA LEU A 85 -3.73 12.03 3.60
C LEU A 85 -3.26 13.00 2.48
N PRO A 86 -2.37 12.56 1.57
CA PRO A 86 -1.58 11.35 1.65
C PRO A 86 -0.42 11.48 2.66
N HIS A 87 0.00 10.37 3.27
CA HIS A 87 1.19 10.33 4.14
C HIS A 87 2.12 9.15 3.81
N SER A 88 3.39 9.28 4.21
CA SER A 88 4.41 8.25 4.10
C SER A 88 4.66 7.50 5.40
N ARG A 89 3.80 7.61 6.42
CA ARG A 89 4.01 7.02 7.75
C ARG A 89 3.62 5.53 7.89
N GLY A 90 2.75 5.01 7.01
CA GLY A 90 2.25 3.63 7.09
C GLY A 90 3.02 2.62 6.23
N SER A 91 2.31 1.62 5.71
CA SER A 91 2.87 0.59 4.81
C SER A 91 2.30 0.62 3.39
N SER A 92 1.28 1.45 3.15
CA SER A 92 0.60 1.59 1.85
C SER A 92 1.17 2.71 0.97
N HIS A 93 2.15 3.47 1.46
CA HIS A 93 2.78 4.58 0.72
C HIS A 93 3.84 4.12 -0.29
N GLY A 94 4.43 5.05 -1.04
CA GLY A 94 5.41 4.75 -2.09
C GLY A 94 4.70 4.40 -3.39
N GLN A 95 5.39 4.58 -4.52
CA GLN A 95 4.69 4.64 -5.80
C GLN A 95 4.41 3.26 -6.39
N SER A 96 5.19 2.24 -6.00
CA SER A 96 5.06 0.91 -6.60
C SER A 96 5.15 -0.29 -5.64
N ARG A 97 4.47 -1.38 -6.01
CA ARG A 97 4.49 -2.70 -5.36
C ARG A 97 4.51 -3.83 -6.39
N ILE A 98 5.07 -4.98 -6.01
CA ILE A 98 5.04 -6.19 -6.85
C ILE A 98 3.67 -6.85 -6.69
N THR A 99 3.06 -7.18 -7.84
CA THR A 99 1.96 -8.13 -7.93
C THR A 99 2.35 -9.35 -8.75
N ARG A 100 1.85 -10.53 -8.39
CA ARG A 100 2.30 -11.83 -8.92
C ARG A 100 1.31 -12.94 -8.64
N SER A 101 1.27 -13.96 -9.50
CA SER A 101 0.70 -15.29 -9.27
C SER A 101 1.71 -16.29 -8.70
N ALA A 102 3.01 -16.03 -8.86
CA ALA A 102 4.08 -16.90 -8.39
C ALA A 102 4.17 -16.99 -6.86
N TYR A 103 3.33 -17.76 -6.17
CA TYR A 103 3.40 -17.96 -4.71
C TYR A 103 3.85 -19.37 -4.32
N PRO A 104 4.63 -19.53 -3.24
CA PRO A 104 4.94 -20.84 -2.69
C PRO A 104 3.71 -21.58 -2.17
N GLN A 105 2.74 -20.84 -1.62
CA GLN A 105 1.47 -21.37 -1.15
C GLN A 105 0.42 -21.33 -2.26
N GLU A 106 -0.11 -22.50 -2.63
CA GLU A 106 -1.05 -22.66 -3.74
C GLU A 106 -2.34 -21.85 -3.53
N HIS A 107 -2.85 -21.78 -2.29
CA HIS A 107 -4.07 -21.02 -1.99
C HIS A 107 -3.93 -19.53 -2.34
N TYR A 108 -2.75 -18.93 -2.11
CA TYR A 108 -2.51 -17.53 -2.50
C TYR A 108 -2.45 -17.38 -4.01
N ALA A 109 -1.82 -18.32 -4.73
CA ALA A 109 -1.79 -18.31 -6.19
C ALA A 109 -3.20 -18.43 -6.79
N HIS A 110 -4.05 -19.31 -6.26
CA HIS A 110 -5.43 -19.50 -6.72
C HIS A 110 -6.32 -18.25 -6.53
N MET A 111 -5.99 -17.37 -5.58
CA MET A 111 -6.72 -16.11 -5.38
C MET A 111 -6.33 -15.02 -6.37
N MET A 112 -5.19 -15.13 -7.05
CA MET A 112 -4.65 -14.05 -7.88
C MET A 112 -5.49 -13.71 -9.12
N PRO A 113 -6.08 -14.66 -9.87
CA PRO A 113 -6.97 -14.32 -10.98
C PRO A 113 -8.13 -13.40 -10.55
N HIS A 114 -8.71 -13.66 -9.38
CA HIS A 114 -9.76 -12.81 -8.81
C HIS A 114 -9.21 -11.44 -8.38
N SER A 115 -8.03 -11.39 -7.76
CA SER A 115 -7.39 -10.12 -7.42
C SER A 115 -7.12 -9.24 -8.65
N PHE A 116 -6.57 -9.80 -9.74
CA PHE A 116 -6.36 -9.06 -10.98
C PHE A 116 -7.66 -8.54 -11.57
N HIS A 117 -8.74 -9.32 -11.49
CA HIS A 117 -10.06 -8.84 -11.90
C HIS A 117 -10.54 -7.64 -11.08
N LEU A 118 -10.35 -7.66 -9.75
CA LEU A 118 -10.73 -6.55 -8.88
C LEU A 118 -9.87 -5.30 -9.11
N TRP A 119 -8.59 -5.46 -9.45
CA TRP A 119 -7.75 -4.34 -9.90
C TRP A 119 -8.27 -3.72 -11.19
N GLN A 120 -8.59 -4.54 -12.19
CA GLN A 120 -9.16 -4.07 -13.46
C GLN A 120 -10.47 -3.31 -13.25
N GLN A 121 -11.36 -3.82 -12.38
CA GLN A 121 -12.61 -3.13 -12.04
C GLN A 121 -12.36 -1.73 -11.46
N LEU A 122 -11.38 -1.57 -10.58
CA LEU A 122 -11.03 -0.26 -10.04
C LEU A 122 -10.37 0.65 -11.09
N GLU A 123 -9.53 0.09 -11.98
CA GLU A 123 -8.98 0.83 -13.12
C GLU A 123 -10.10 1.39 -14.01
N ASP A 124 -11.10 0.58 -14.32
CA ASP A 124 -12.25 0.96 -15.15
C ASP A 124 -13.11 2.03 -14.45
N GLU A 125 -13.37 1.89 -13.14
CA GLU A 125 -14.11 2.89 -12.35
C GLU A 125 -13.34 4.21 -12.20
N ALA A 126 -12.02 4.15 -12.05
CA ALA A 126 -11.17 5.33 -11.86
C ALA A 126 -10.76 6.00 -13.18
N GLY A 127 -10.85 5.29 -14.31
CA GLY A 127 -10.42 5.77 -15.62
C GLY A 127 -8.91 5.99 -15.74
N ILE A 128 -8.10 5.31 -14.91
CA ILE A 128 -6.64 5.43 -14.89
C ILE A 128 -5.98 4.05 -14.76
N PRO A 129 -4.78 3.85 -15.34
CA PRO A 129 -4.02 2.62 -15.12
C PRO A 129 -3.49 2.58 -13.67
N LEU A 130 -3.63 1.42 -13.05
CA LEU A 130 -3.17 1.05 -11.71
C LEU A 130 -2.22 -0.16 -11.74
N TYR A 131 -2.26 -0.98 -12.79
CA TYR A 131 -1.41 -2.16 -12.94
C TYR A 131 -0.62 -2.12 -14.25
N ARG A 132 0.68 -2.40 -14.16
CA ARG A 132 1.58 -2.59 -15.29
C ARG A 132 2.08 -4.03 -15.30
N ARG A 133 1.66 -4.80 -16.30
CA ARG A 133 2.10 -6.18 -16.52
C ARG A 133 3.52 -6.22 -17.10
N THR A 134 4.52 -6.03 -16.25
CA THR A 134 5.95 -6.13 -16.61
C THR A 134 6.45 -7.57 -16.63
N GLY A 135 5.67 -8.52 -16.12
CA GLY A 135 6.12 -9.85 -15.78
C GLY A 135 6.91 -9.87 -14.47
N LEU A 136 7.10 -11.05 -13.90
CA LEU A 136 7.96 -11.25 -12.74
C LEU A 136 8.85 -12.48 -12.91
N VAL A 137 10.14 -12.32 -12.64
CA VAL A 137 11.11 -13.43 -12.60
C VAL A 137 11.34 -13.86 -11.15
N VAL A 138 11.23 -15.15 -10.85
CA VAL A 138 11.65 -15.72 -9.57
C VAL A 138 12.94 -16.49 -9.78
N LEU A 139 14.01 -16.05 -9.14
CA LEU A 139 15.33 -16.70 -9.15
C LEU A 139 15.53 -17.48 -7.87
N GLY A 140 16.18 -18.63 -7.96
CA GLY A 140 16.63 -19.40 -6.82
C GLY A 140 17.42 -20.63 -7.22
N LEU A 141 17.93 -21.36 -6.22
CA LEU A 141 18.58 -22.64 -6.45
C LEU A 141 17.53 -23.75 -6.67
N PRO A 142 17.82 -24.74 -7.53
CA PRO A 142 17.03 -25.96 -7.62
C PRO A 142 16.80 -26.57 -6.23
N GLY A 143 15.56 -26.95 -5.94
CA GLY A 143 15.20 -27.54 -4.64
C GLY A 143 14.94 -26.53 -3.50
N ASP A 144 15.11 -25.22 -3.72
CA ASP A 144 14.65 -24.22 -2.75
C ASP A 144 13.13 -24.34 -2.54
N PRO A 145 12.63 -24.54 -1.29
CA PRO A 145 11.22 -24.80 -1.06
C PRO A 145 10.28 -23.70 -1.56
N LYS A 146 10.70 -22.43 -1.50
CA LYS A 146 9.90 -21.28 -1.97
C LYS A 146 9.81 -21.28 -3.49
N LEU A 147 10.95 -21.47 -4.18
CA LEU A 147 10.99 -21.58 -5.63
C LEU A 147 10.15 -22.77 -6.13
N GLU A 148 10.32 -23.95 -5.53
CA GLU A 148 9.57 -25.15 -5.91
C GLU A 148 8.07 -25.00 -5.66
N GLY A 149 7.68 -24.30 -4.59
CA GLY A 149 6.29 -23.91 -4.36
C GLY A 149 5.75 -23.01 -5.47
N CYS A 150 6.49 -21.97 -5.85
CA CYS A 150 6.13 -21.11 -6.98
C CYS A 150 5.98 -21.91 -8.29
N ARG A 151 6.89 -22.87 -8.55
CA ARG A 151 6.85 -23.72 -9.75
C ARG A 151 5.60 -24.59 -9.77
N ARG A 152 5.22 -25.20 -8.64
CA ARG A 152 3.97 -25.97 -8.53
C ARG A 152 2.74 -25.10 -8.79
N SER A 153 2.67 -23.94 -8.15
CA SER A 153 1.53 -23.02 -8.29
C SER A 153 1.36 -22.45 -9.71
N MET A 154 2.45 -22.25 -10.45
CA MET A 154 2.40 -21.68 -11.81
C MET A 154 2.31 -22.73 -12.92
N GLY A 155 2.66 -23.98 -12.63
CA GLY A 155 2.75 -25.06 -13.61
C GLY A 155 4.10 -25.13 -14.35
N PRO A 156 4.29 -26.17 -15.19
CA PRO A 156 5.58 -26.50 -15.80
C PRO A 156 6.07 -25.45 -16.80
N ASP A 157 5.17 -24.76 -17.50
CA ASP A 157 5.49 -23.74 -18.51
C ASP A 157 6.09 -22.45 -17.91
N ALA A 158 6.17 -22.36 -16.59
CA ALA A 158 6.77 -21.23 -15.89
C ALA A 158 8.30 -21.27 -15.89
N VAL A 159 8.94 -22.41 -16.15
CA VAL A 159 10.41 -22.50 -16.16
C VAL A 159 10.98 -21.67 -17.31
N LEU A 160 11.95 -20.82 -17.00
CA LEU A 160 12.65 -19.99 -17.96
C LEU A 160 14.12 -20.43 -18.02
N ASP A 161 14.54 -20.97 -19.16
CA ASP A 161 15.92 -21.37 -19.35
C ASP A 161 16.86 -20.16 -19.42
N ALA A 162 18.15 -20.39 -19.16
CA ALA A 162 19.15 -19.32 -19.06
C ALA A 162 19.34 -18.53 -20.37
N VAL A 163 19.19 -19.18 -21.53
CA VAL A 163 19.35 -18.51 -22.84
C VAL A 163 18.18 -17.56 -23.06
N THR A 164 16.94 -18.04 -22.87
CA THR A 164 15.74 -17.22 -22.99
C THR A 164 15.73 -16.09 -21.96
N LEU A 165 16.17 -16.35 -20.72
CA LEU A 165 16.31 -15.32 -19.70
C LEU A 165 17.29 -14.22 -20.14
N ALA A 166 18.49 -14.58 -20.58
CA ALA A 166 19.51 -13.62 -20.99
C ALA A 166 19.08 -12.79 -22.21
N GLN A 167 18.37 -13.41 -23.17
CA GLN A 167 17.82 -12.70 -24.33
C GLN A 167 16.72 -11.73 -23.95
N ARG A 168 15.83 -12.15 -23.04
CA ARG A 168 14.62 -11.39 -22.70
C ARG A 168 14.86 -10.32 -21.66
N PHE A 169 15.74 -10.59 -20.70
CA PHE A 169 16.03 -9.73 -19.56
C PHE A 169 17.55 -9.59 -19.37
N PRO A 170 18.27 -8.98 -20.32
CA PRO A 170 19.74 -8.94 -20.35
C PRO A 170 20.37 -8.21 -19.15
N GLY A 171 19.59 -7.37 -18.45
CA GLY A 171 20.02 -6.70 -17.23
C GLY A 171 20.08 -7.59 -15.99
N LEU A 172 19.37 -8.73 -16.00
CA LEU A 172 19.30 -9.67 -14.87
C LEU A 172 20.20 -10.88 -15.13
N ARG A 173 21.22 -11.05 -14.27
CA ARG A 173 22.20 -12.14 -14.37
C ARG A 173 22.09 -13.08 -13.17
N PRO A 174 21.45 -14.25 -13.30
CA PRO A 174 21.49 -15.26 -12.24
C PRO A 174 22.91 -15.77 -12.02
N ARG A 175 23.16 -16.30 -10.83
CA ARG A 175 24.41 -16.99 -10.53
C ARG A 175 24.44 -18.38 -11.20
N PRO A 176 25.64 -18.93 -11.46
CA PRO A 176 25.77 -20.30 -11.93
C PRO A 176 24.99 -21.28 -11.03
N GLY A 177 24.18 -22.15 -11.65
CA GLY A 177 23.38 -23.15 -10.95
C GLY A 177 22.00 -22.67 -10.48
N GLU A 178 21.69 -21.38 -10.56
CA GLU A 178 20.34 -20.89 -10.32
C GLU A 178 19.42 -21.15 -11.51
N VAL A 179 18.12 -21.28 -11.21
CA VAL A 179 17.05 -21.41 -12.19
C VAL A 179 16.09 -20.23 -12.07
N ALA A 180 15.39 -19.95 -13.16
CA ALA A 180 14.41 -18.88 -13.23
C ALA A 180 13.01 -19.44 -13.49
N LEU A 181 12.02 -18.87 -12.82
CA LEU A 181 10.62 -19.00 -13.18
C LEU A 181 10.11 -17.66 -13.70
N TRP A 182 9.21 -17.67 -14.68
CA TRP A 182 8.61 -16.48 -15.25
C TRP A 182 7.10 -16.47 -15.11
N ASP A 183 6.64 -15.57 -14.25
CA ASP A 183 5.25 -15.22 -14.09
C ASP A 183 4.86 -14.12 -15.09
N ARG A 184 4.09 -14.50 -16.10
CA ARG A 184 3.60 -13.58 -17.13
C ARG A 184 2.55 -12.59 -16.61
N SER A 185 1.84 -12.96 -15.54
CA SER A 185 0.85 -12.13 -14.86
C SER A 185 1.48 -11.21 -13.81
N GLY A 186 2.74 -11.43 -13.45
CA GLY A 186 3.43 -10.57 -12.52
C GLY A 186 3.63 -9.16 -13.07
N GLY A 187 3.86 -8.22 -12.16
CA GLY A 187 4.25 -6.88 -12.53
C GLY A 187 4.18 -5.86 -11.42
N VAL A 188 3.85 -4.63 -11.78
CA VAL A 188 3.86 -3.48 -10.89
C VAL A 188 2.46 -2.96 -10.66
N LEU A 189 2.05 -2.91 -9.39
CA LEU A 189 0.93 -2.09 -8.93
C LEU A 189 1.41 -0.68 -8.62
N LEU A 190 0.72 0.32 -9.16
CA LEU A 190 0.95 1.75 -8.89
C LEU A 190 0.24 2.10 -7.58
N ALA A 191 0.93 1.89 -6.47
CA ALA A 191 0.33 1.76 -5.14
C ALA A 191 -0.31 3.05 -4.60
N ASP A 192 0.33 4.20 -4.83
CA ASP A 192 -0.20 5.52 -4.46
C ASP A 192 -1.46 5.86 -5.28
N ARG A 193 -1.44 5.59 -6.58
CA ARG A 193 -2.59 5.75 -7.48
C ARG A 193 -3.73 4.83 -7.08
N ALA A 194 -3.42 3.57 -6.77
CA ALA A 194 -4.39 2.58 -6.34
C ALA A 194 -5.08 3.00 -5.04
N LEU A 195 -4.31 3.43 -4.04
CA LEU A 195 -4.83 3.92 -2.77
C LEU A 195 -5.75 5.13 -2.96
N ARG A 196 -5.29 6.11 -3.76
CA ARG A 196 -6.09 7.30 -4.07
C ARG A 196 -7.37 6.94 -4.84
N ALA A 197 -7.27 6.07 -5.84
CA ALA A 197 -8.41 5.65 -6.65
C ALA A 197 -9.51 5.00 -5.81
N VAL A 198 -9.15 4.10 -4.87
CA VAL A 198 -10.16 3.46 -3.99
C VAL A 198 -10.77 4.46 -3.00
N GLN A 199 -9.98 5.38 -2.45
CA GLN A 199 -10.48 6.43 -1.56
C GLN A 199 -11.43 7.39 -2.28
N ASP A 200 -11.07 7.84 -3.49
CA ASP A 200 -11.92 8.68 -4.32
C ASP A 200 -13.22 7.94 -4.69
N ALA A 201 -13.14 6.64 -5.03
CA ALA A 201 -14.30 5.82 -5.33
C ALA A 201 -15.22 5.63 -4.11
N PHE A 202 -14.65 5.48 -2.91
CA PHE A 202 -15.39 5.44 -1.64
C PHE A 202 -16.13 6.77 -1.40
N CYS A 203 -15.46 7.91 -1.52
CA CYS A 203 -16.06 9.23 -1.35
C CYS A 203 -17.18 9.51 -2.37
N ARG A 204 -16.99 9.14 -3.64
CA ARG A 204 -18.03 9.26 -4.69
C ARG A 204 -19.31 8.48 -4.36
N ARG A 205 -19.21 7.45 -3.51
CA ARG A 205 -20.34 6.64 -3.06
C ARG A 205 -20.97 7.16 -1.76
N GLY A 206 -20.57 8.34 -1.29
CA GLY A 206 -21.10 8.98 -0.08
C GLY A 206 -20.39 8.57 1.19
N GLY A 207 -19.24 7.89 1.10
CA GLY A 207 -18.40 7.58 2.25
C GLY A 207 -17.76 8.81 2.87
N THR A 208 -17.57 8.80 4.19
CA THR A 208 -16.91 9.88 4.93
C THR A 208 -15.49 9.48 5.30
N VAL A 209 -14.50 10.28 4.92
CA VAL A 209 -13.11 10.12 5.36
C VAL A 209 -12.79 11.22 6.38
N ARG A 210 -12.15 10.85 7.49
CA ARG A 210 -11.54 11.77 8.45
C ARG A 210 -10.08 11.39 8.66
N ASP A 211 -9.20 12.24 8.18
CA ASP A 211 -7.76 12.11 8.31
C ASP A 211 -7.23 13.08 9.38
N GLY A 212 -6.00 12.85 9.86
CA GLY A 212 -5.44 13.59 10.99
C GLY A 212 -6.19 13.36 12.31
N GLU A 213 -6.95 12.27 12.42
CA GLU A 213 -7.86 11.99 13.53
C GLU A 213 -7.54 10.64 14.18
N LYS A 214 -6.78 10.68 15.28
CA LYS A 214 -6.30 9.47 15.96
C LYS A 214 -7.39 8.91 16.87
N VAL A 215 -7.64 7.60 16.78
CA VAL A 215 -8.49 6.88 17.72
C VAL A 215 -7.77 6.77 19.07
N LEU A 216 -8.46 7.19 20.14
CA LEU A 216 -7.93 7.19 21.50
C LEU A 216 -8.52 6.07 22.35
N ARG A 217 -9.80 5.74 22.13
CA ARG A 217 -10.53 4.74 22.91
C ARG A 217 -11.65 4.10 22.09
N ILE A 218 -11.85 2.81 22.31
CA ILE A 218 -12.95 2.02 21.76
C ILE A 218 -13.71 1.39 22.92
N ASP A 219 -14.99 1.72 23.04
CA ASP A 219 -15.90 1.14 24.01
C ASP A 219 -16.81 0.13 23.29
N PRO A 220 -16.61 -1.18 23.50
CA PRO A 220 -17.38 -2.21 22.83
C PRO A 220 -18.79 -2.34 23.42
N GLY A 221 -19.73 -2.79 22.59
CA GLY A 221 -21.14 -3.00 22.94
C GLY A 221 -21.94 -3.39 21.71
N ALA A 222 -23.27 -3.50 21.84
CA ALA A 222 -24.14 -3.70 20.68
C ALA A 222 -23.98 -2.56 19.65
N VAL A 223 -23.74 -1.34 20.14
CA VAL A 223 -23.24 -0.20 19.37
C VAL A 223 -21.88 0.17 19.95
N ILE A 224 -20.84 0.13 19.12
CA ILE A 224 -19.48 0.52 19.51
C ILE A 224 -19.41 2.05 19.57
N THR A 225 -18.76 2.58 20.60
CA THR A 225 -18.38 4.00 20.65
C THR A 225 -16.88 4.14 20.41
N VAL A 226 -16.50 4.97 19.44
CA VAL A 226 -15.11 5.30 19.09
C VAL A 226 -14.85 6.75 19.46
N THR A 227 -13.95 6.97 20.42
CA THR A 227 -13.48 8.31 20.82
C THR A 227 -12.16 8.61 20.11
N THR A 228 -12.06 9.76 19.47
CA THR A 228 -10.89 10.22 18.72
C THR A 228 -10.34 11.53 19.30
N THR A 229 -9.29 12.06 18.69
CA THR A 229 -8.77 13.41 18.99
C THR A 229 -9.71 14.54 18.61
N ALA A 230 -10.72 14.31 17.76
CA ALA A 230 -11.59 15.37 17.26
C ALA A 230 -13.09 15.14 17.51
N GLY A 231 -13.50 13.92 17.89
CA GLY A 231 -14.92 13.62 18.03
C GLY A 231 -15.24 12.27 18.68
N LEU A 232 -16.54 11.99 18.71
CA LEU A 232 -17.10 10.75 19.22
C LEU A 232 -18.06 10.20 18.17
N TYR A 233 -17.84 8.94 17.79
CA TYR A 233 -18.62 8.26 16.76
C TYR A 233 -19.22 6.97 17.29
N ARG A 234 -20.38 6.61 16.75
CA ARG A 234 -21.07 5.36 17.07
C ARG A 234 -21.37 4.56 15.82
N ALA A 235 -21.18 3.25 15.89
CA ALA A 235 -21.60 2.33 14.85
C ALA A 235 -21.87 0.92 15.41
N PRO A 236 -22.79 0.15 14.81
CA PRO A 236 -23.02 -1.25 15.17
C PRO A 236 -21.88 -2.17 14.71
N ARG A 237 -21.01 -1.74 13.79
CA ARG A 237 -19.88 -2.51 13.25
C ARG A 237 -18.59 -1.69 13.26
N LEU A 238 -17.47 -2.36 13.57
CA LEU A 238 -16.13 -1.78 13.55
C LEU A 238 -15.16 -2.69 12.79
N ILE A 239 -14.35 -2.12 11.90
CA ILE A 239 -13.22 -2.82 11.25
C ILE A 239 -11.93 -2.12 11.67
N ILE A 240 -10.96 -2.90 12.16
CA ILE A 240 -9.64 -2.41 12.57
C ILE A 240 -8.62 -2.87 11.51
N ALA A 241 -8.12 -1.93 10.70
CA ALA A 241 -7.13 -2.13 9.64
C ALA A 241 -5.92 -1.20 9.84
N ALA A 242 -5.42 -1.13 11.08
CA ALA A 242 -4.47 -0.12 11.54
C ALA A 242 -2.98 -0.44 11.26
N GLY A 243 -2.68 -1.45 10.43
CA GLY A 243 -1.31 -1.81 10.05
C GLY A 243 -0.40 -2.03 11.26
N ALA A 244 0.75 -1.35 11.30
CA ALA A 244 1.72 -1.45 12.40
C ALA A 244 1.17 -1.00 13.76
N TRP A 245 0.09 -0.22 13.79
CA TRP A 245 -0.57 0.26 15.01
C TRP A 245 -1.67 -0.69 15.51
N THR A 246 -1.92 -1.82 14.83
CA THR A 246 -3.01 -2.75 15.19
C THR A 246 -2.98 -3.15 16.65
N ASN A 247 -1.81 -3.52 17.20
CA ASN A 247 -1.69 -3.87 18.63
C ASN A 247 -2.02 -2.72 19.58
N ALA A 248 -1.71 -1.47 19.22
CA ALA A 248 -2.06 -0.31 20.03
C ALA A 248 -3.59 -0.09 20.07
N VAL A 249 -4.28 -0.40 18.96
CA VAL A 249 -5.75 -0.27 18.85
C VAL A 249 -6.49 -1.43 19.53
N VAL A 250 -5.99 -2.67 19.43
CA VAL A 250 -6.69 -3.85 19.99
C VAL A 250 -6.34 -4.15 21.45
N ALA A 251 -5.23 -3.63 21.99
CA ALA A 251 -4.84 -3.85 23.38
C ALA A 251 -5.91 -3.44 24.40
N PRO A 252 -6.57 -2.26 24.28
CA PRO A 252 -7.67 -1.88 25.17
C PRO A 252 -8.90 -2.81 25.08
N LEU A 253 -9.03 -3.59 24.00
CA LEU A 253 -10.10 -4.58 23.82
C LEU A 253 -9.75 -5.95 24.45
N GLY A 254 -8.56 -6.07 25.05
CA GLY A 254 -8.10 -7.28 25.72
C GLY A 254 -7.36 -8.26 24.80
N LEU A 255 -6.90 -7.81 23.62
CA LEU A 255 -6.11 -8.63 22.69
C LEU A 255 -4.67 -8.15 22.59
N ARG A 256 -3.76 -9.11 22.44
CA ARG A 256 -2.37 -8.85 22.05
C ARG A 256 -1.96 -9.86 21.00
N LEU A 257 -1.87 -9.41 19.76
CA LEU A 257 -1.50 -10.26 18.63
C LEU A 257 0.04 -10.37 18.56
N PRO A 258 0.60 -11.50 18.11
CA PRO A 258 2.04 -11.70 17.99
C PRO A 258 2.60 -10.97 16.75
N LEU A 259 2.53 -9.63 16.76
CA LEU A 259 2.92 -8.78 15.63
C LEU A 259 4.28 -8.14 15.87
N GLN A 260 5.14 -8.20 14.87
CA GLN A 260 6.44 -7.52 14.86
C GLN A 260 6.48 -6.47 13.75
N PRO A 261 6.36 -5.17 14.08
CA PRO A 261 6.68 -4.11 13.14
C PRO A 261 8.17 -4.11 12.82
N LEU A 262 8.48 -3.98 11.53
CA LEU A 262 9.85 -3.90 11.02
C LEU A 262 9.98 -2.64 10.18
N ARG A 263 11.07 -1.90 10.38
CA ARG A 263 11.48 -0.83 9.47
C ARG A 263 12.23 -1.45 8.29
N ILE A 264 11.73 -1.20 7.08
CA ILE A 264 12.30 -1.68 5.83
C ILE A 264 13.05 -0.54 5.14
N ASP A 265 14.31 -0.77 4.76
CA ASP A 265 15.06 0.14 3.89
C ASP A 265 14.62 -0.08 2.44
N VAL A 266 14.11 0.97 1.81
CA VAL A 266 13.74 0.95 0.39
C VAL A 266 14.84 1.64 -0.39
N CYS A 267 15.54 0.87 -1.23
CA CYS A 267 16.74 1.33 -1.93
C CYS A 267 16.50 1.45 -3.42
N TYR A 268 16.94 2.57 -3.99
CA TYR A 268 16.91 2.83 -5.43
C TYR A 268 18.34 2.99 -5.96
N TRP A 269 18.61 2.35 -7.09
CA TRP A 269 19.95 2.13 -7.62
C TRP A 269 20.03 2.71 -9.02
N ARG A 270 21.04 3.53 -9.26
CA ARG A 270 21.20 4.26 -10.52
C ARG A 270 21.65 3.34 -11.64
N GLU A 271 21.02 3.46 -12.79
CA GLU A 271 21.52 2.86 -14.03
C GLU A 271 22.84 3.53 -14.45
N LYS A 272 23.87 2.72 -14.75
CA LYS A 272 25.17 3.24 -15.22
C LYS A 272 25.06 3.92 -16.57
N GLU A 273 24.25 3.34 -17.47
CA GLU A 273 23.83 3.99 -18.69
C GLU A 273 22.31 4.13 -18.74
N PRO A 274 21.75 5.26 -19.20
CA PRO A 274 20.30 5.44 -19.27
C PRO A 274 19.63 4.30 -20.06
N GLY A 275 18.66 3.63 -19.44
CA GLY A 275 17.96 2.49 -20.03
C GLY A 275 18.73 1.17 -20.01
N SER A 276 19.93 1.12 -19.41
CA SER A 276 20.69 -0.13 -19.19
C SER A 276 20.09 -1.03 -18.13
N GLY A 277 19.28 -0.47 -17.22
CA GLY A 277 18.35 -1.22 -16.38
C GLY A 277 17.11 -1.67 -17.14
N GLY A 278 17.12 -1.56 -18.48
CA GLY A 278 16.14 -2.08 -19.42
C GLY A 278 14.84 -1.29 -19.41
N ALA A 279 14.51 -0.64 -20.53
CA ALA A 279 13.22 0.00 -20.76
C ALA A 279 12.00 -0.95 -20.55
N VAL A 280 12.23 -2.26 -20.36
CA VAL A 280 11.24 -3.27 -19.96
C VAL A 280 11.87 -4.37 -19.06
N THR A 281 12.53 -4.00 -17.96
CA THR A 281 12.96 -5.01 -16.96
C THR A 281 11.76 -5.51 -16.15
N PRO A 282 11.62 -6.83 -15.93
CA PRO A 282 10.51 -7.38 -15.20
C PRO A 282 10.64 -7.00 -13.72
N CYS A 283 9.57 -7.19 -12.95
CA CYS A 283 9.79 -7.36 -11.52
C CYS A 283 10.64 -8.61 -11.30
N PHE A 284 11.37 -8.70 -10.20
CA PHE A 284 12.03 -9.95 -9.86
C PHE A 284 12.03 -10.20 -8.35
N MET A 285 12.21 -11.47 -7.99
CA MET A 285 12.53 -11.90 -6.65
C MET A 285 13.65 -12.93 -6.70
N ALA A 286 14.59 -12.86 -5.77
CA ALA A 286 15.61 -13.87 -5.54
C ALA A 286 15.36 -14.52 -4.17
N THR A 287 15.20 -15.84 -4.18
CA THR A 287 14.97 -16.70 -3.00
C THR A 287 16.12 -17.67 -2.80
N GLY A 288 16.19 -18.30 -1.63
CA GLY A 288 17.21 -19.31 -1.32
C GLY A 288 18.64 -18.75 -1.17
N LEU A 289 18.79 -17.43 -1.01
CA LEU A 289 20.09 -16.79 -0.82
C LEU A 289 20.58 -16.97 0.63
N PRO A 290 21.70 -17.66 0.90
CA PRO A 290 22.16 -17.91 2.26
C PRO A 290 22.44 -16.63 3.07
N TYR A 291 22.94 -15.60 2.40
CA TYR A 291 23.23 -14.30 3.01
C TYR A 291 22.00 -13.37 3.07
N ALA A 292 20.88 -13.74 2.45
CA ALA A 292 19.65 -12.96 2.39
C ALA A 292 18.42 -13.89 2.49
N PRO A 293 18.23 -14.58 3.63
CA PRO A 293 17.25 -15.68 3.77
C PRO A 293 15.79 -15.28 3.55
N HIS A 294 15.46 -14.01 3.76
CA HIS A 294 14.12 -13.48 3.50
C HIS A 294 13.87 -13.16 2.01
N GLY A 295 14.92 -13.19 1.19
CA GLY A 295 14.87 -12.89 -0.24
C GLY A 295 15.05 -11.40 -0.54
N ILE A 296 15.38 -11.13 -1.80
CA ILE A 296 15.54 -9.79 -2.36
C ILE A 296 14.53 -9.63 -3.48
N TYR A 297 13.94 -8.45 -3.62
CA TYR A 297 13.01 -8.16 -4.71
C TYR A 297 13.41 -6.88 -5.42
N GLY A 298 13.00 -6.76 -6.69
CA GLY A 298 13.22 -5.55 -7.45
C GLY A 298 12.07 -5.22 -8.41
N LEU A 299 11.98 -3.93 -8.72
CA LEU A 299 10.99 -3.34 -9.61
C LEU A 299 11.73 -2.41 -10.59
N PRO A 300 11.26 -2.33 -11.85
CA PRO A 300 11.87 -1.46 -12.85
C PRO A 300 11.88 0.01 -12.45
N ALA A 301 12.67 0.81 -13.16
CA ALA A 301 12.82 2.25 -12.94
C ALA A 301 11.56 3.04 -13.32
N LEU A 302 10.54 2.95 -12.46
CA LEU A 302 9.24 3.58 -12.63
C LEU A 302 9.03 4.78 -11.70
N GLU A 303 9.60 4.73 -10.50
CA GLU A 303 9.33 5.74 -9.48
C GLU A 303 10.21 6.99 -9.64
N TYR A 304 11.48 6.76 -9.98
CA TYR A 304 12.47 7.80 -10.26
C TYR A 304 13.12 7.51 -11.62
N PRO A 305 13.23 8.51 -12.51
CA PRO A 305 13.90 8.32 -13.79
C PRO A 305 15.31 7.75 -13.63
N GLY A 306 15.56 6.59 -14.24
CA GLY A 306 16.86 5.91 -14.23
C GLY A 306 17.25 5.26 -12.89
N LEU A 307 16.34 5.14 -11.92
CA LEU A 307 16.62 4.41 -10.67
C LEU A 307 15.75 3.16 -10.51
N VAL A 308 16.39 1.99 -10.51
CA VAL A 308 15.73 0.70 -10.28
C VAL A 308 15.56 0.49 -8.77
N LYS A 309 14.37 0.07 -8.34
CA LYS A 309 14.09 -0.23 -6.94
C LYS A 309 14.51 -1.66 -6.64
N VAL A 310 15.43 -1.86 -5.70
CA VAL A 310 15.86 -3.20 -5.26
C VAL A 310 16.02 -3.21 -3.75
N CYS A 311 15.28 -4.07 -3.08
CA CYS A 311 15.13 -4.05 -1.63
C CYS A 311 15.27 -5.45 -1.05
N TYR A 312 15.73 -5.50 0.20
CA TYR A 312 15.71 -6.73 0.98
C TYR A 312 14.32 -6.90 1.59
N HIS A 313 13.75 -8.11 1.53
CA HIS A 313 12.39 -8.39 2.03
C HIS A 313 12.34 -8.57 3.56
N HIS A 314 13.20 -7.84 4.28
CA HIS A 314 13.28 -7.84 5.74
C HIS A 314 13.90 -6.53 6.25
N GLY A 315 13.84 -6.31 7.55
CA GLY A 315 14.21 -5.06 8.16
C GLY A 315 14.46 -5.18 9.66
N SER A 316 14.73 -4.06 10.30
CA SER A 316 15.01 -4.03 11.74
C SER A 316 13.73 -3.89 12.55
N PRO A 317 13.57 -4.61 13.67
CA PRO A 317 12.51 -4.34 14.64
C PRO A 317 12.41 -2.86 14.98
N THR A 318 11.19 -2.33 15.02
CA THR A 318 10.96 -0.90 15.26
C THR A 318 9.64 -0.69 16.00
N ASP A 319 9.56 0.39 16.76
CA ASP A 319 8.28 0.97 17.15
C ASP A 319 7.80 1.84 15.98
N PRO A 320 6.56 1.66 15.46
CA PRO A 320 6.06 2.48 14.36
C PRO A 320 6.00 3.99 14.66
N GLU A 321 5.94 4.40 15.92
CA GLU A 321 6.05 5.82 16.30
C GLU A 321 7.50 6.36 16.22
N GLU A 322 8.49 5.47 16.28
CA GLU A 322 9.92 5.81 16.29
C GLU A 322 10.63 5.48 14.97
N ARG A 323 9.89 5.03 13.94
CA ARG A 323 10.43 4.59 12.65
C ARG A 323 11.46 5.55 12.06
N ASP A 324 11.17 6.85 12.11
CA ASP A 324 12.00 7.89 11.48
C ASP A 324 13.08 8.45 12.42
N ARG A 325 13.11 8.03 13.70
CA ARG A 325 14.07 8.50 14.71
C ARG A 325 15.33 7.64 14.74
N ILE A 326 16.05 7.61 13.63
CA ILE A 326 17.31 6.84 13.52
C ILE A 326 18.50 7.77 13.72
N PRO A 327 19.39 7.49 14.67
CA PRO A 327 20.63 8.25 14.82
C PRO A 327 21.44 8.27 13.52
N SER A 328 21.98 9.43 13.17
CA SER A 328 22.91 9.54 12.04
C SER A 328 24.08 8.59 12.21
N GLY A 329 24.49 7.91 11.14
CA GLY A 329 25.57 6.92 11.17
C GLY A 329 25.18 5.54 11.70
N SER A 330 23.91 5.29 12.04
CA SER A 330 23.44 3.95 12.41
C SER A 330 23.81 2.92 11.33
N PRO A 331 24.37 1.75 11.68
CA PRO A 331 24.72 0.72 10.71
C PRO A 331 23.52 0.31 9.85
N ARG A 332 23.74 0.17 8.54
CA ARG A 332 22.73 -0.28 7.57
C ARG A 332 23.19 -1.57 6.90
N PRO A 333 23.22 -2.70 7.62
CA PRO A 333 23.73 -3.97 7.09
C PRO A 333 22.97 -4.43 5.83
N HIS A 334 21.68 -4.12 5.73
CA HIS A 334 20.87 -4.43 4.55
C HIS A 334 21.32 -3.69 3.30
N VAL A 335 21.83 -2.46 3.41
CA VAL A 335 22.35 -1.70 2.27
C VAL A 335 23.63 -2.36 1.74
N SER A 336 24.57 -2.72 2.62
CA SER A 336 25.80 -3.42 2.21
C SER A 336 25.52 -4.77 1.56
N LEU A 337 24.57 -5.53 2.11
CA LEU A 337 24.07 -6.78 1.52
C LEU A 337 23.52 -6.54 0.11
N LEU A 338 22.69 -5.51 -0.07
CA LEU A 338 22.11 -5.19 -1.38
C LEU A 338 23.19 -4.73 -2.37
N SER A 339 24.18 -3.94 -1.97
CA SER A 339 25.31 -3.56 -2.85
C SER A 339 26.04 -4.77 -3.44
N ASN A 340 26.23 -5.84 -2.64
CA ASN A 340 26.81 -7.10 -3.11
C ASN A 340 25.88 -7.83 -4.10
N PHE A 341 24.57 -7.82 -3.83
CA PHE A 341 23.57 -8.37 -4.75
C PHE A 341 23.57 -7.61 -6.08
N ILE A 342 23.52 -6.28 -6.05
CA ILE A 342 23.55 -5.43 -7.26
C ILE A 342 24.79 -5.72 -8.10
N SER A 343 25.98 -5.74 -7.49
CA SER A 343 27.23 -6.01 -8.20
C SER A 343 27.23 -7.36 -8.91
N SER A 344 26.53 -8.36 -8.35
CA SER A 344 26.49 -9.72 -8.90
C SER A 344 25.39 -9.91 -9.94
N TYR A 345 24.16 -9.49 -9.62
CA TYR A 345 22.95 -9.83 -10.38
C TYR A 345 22.54 -8.75 -11.38
N LEU A 346 22.92 -7.50 -11.13
CA LEU A 346 22.47 -6.33 -11.87
C LEU A 346 23.67 -5.42 -12.20
N PRO A 347 24.67 -5.89 -12.96
CA PRO A 347 25.92 -5.16 -13.19
C PRO A 347 25.73 -3.85 -13.97
N GLY A 348 24.58 -3.65 -14.61
CA GLY A 348 24.19 -2.38 -15.25
C GLY A 348 23.86 -1.27 -14.25
N LEU A 349 23.77 -1.56 -12.95
CA LEU A 349 23.48 -0.59 -11.91
C LEU A 349 24.74 -0.22 -11.11
N GLU A 350 24.78 1.01 -10.61
CA GLU A 350 25.77 1.45 -9.63
C GLU A 350 25.54 0.69 -8.31
N PRO A 351 26.59 0.12 -7.69
CA PRO A 351 26.45 -0.66 -6.45
C PRO A 351 26.39 0.23 -5.20
N GLN A 352 26.00 1.50 -5.36
CA GLN A 352 25.69 2.43 -4.27
C GLN A 352 24.25 2.92 -4.45
N PRO A 353 23.41 2.93 -3.39
CA PRO A 353 22.04 3.42 -3.52
C PRO A 353 22.05 4.94 -3.76
N ALA A 354 21.31 5.37 -4.78
CA ALA A 354 21.13 6.79 -5.08
C ALA A 354 20.07 7.45 -4.19
N VAL A 355 19.05 6.66 -3.78
CA VAL A 355 17.98 7.11 -2.89
C VAL A 355 17.70 6.01 -1.85
N LEU A 356 17.50 6.44 -0.61
CA LEU A 356 17.10 5.59 0.50
C LEU A 356 15.82 6.16 1.13
N GLU A 357 14.78 5.35 1.14
CA GLU A 357 13.53 5.63 1.84
C GLU A 357 13.32 4.59 2.95
N SER A 358 12.30 4.81 3.79
CA SER A 358 11.90 3.85 4.82
C SER A 358 10.42 3.52 4.71
N CYS A 359 10.08 2.26 4.96
CA CYS A 359 8.72 1.73 4.99
C CYS A 359 8.54 0.85 6.24
N LEU A 360 7.32 0.40 6.49
CA LEU A 360 7.00 -0.54 7.57
C LEU A 360 6.44 -1.84 7.01
N TYR A 361 6.90 -2.97 7.56
CA TYR A 361 6.15 -4.23 7.57
C TYR A 361 5.58 -4.46 8.96
N THR A 362 4.57 -5.32 9.05
CA THR A 362 4.01 -5.80 10.32
C THR A 362 3.82 -7.30 10.19
N ASN A 363 4.73 -8.08 10.76
CA ASN A 363 4.77 -9.52 10.51
C ASN A 363 4.09 -10.30 11.62
N THR A 364 3.36 -11.33 11.22
CA THR A 364 2.95 -12.46 12.05
C THR A 364 4.07 -13.52 12.06
N PRO A 365 4.08 -14.46 13.02
CA PRO A 365 5.14 -15.47 13.11
C PRO A 365 5.14 -16.47 11.95
N ASP A 366 3.97 -16.82 11.42
CA ASP A 366 3.78 -17.70 10.26
C ASP A 366 3.90 -16.96 8.92
N GLY A 367 3.86 -15.62 8.96
CA GLY A 367 3.88 -14.79 7.77
C GLY A 367 2.55 -14.75 7.02
N ASP A 368 1.48 -15.32 7.57
CA ASP A 368 0.12 -15.25 7.04
C ASP A 368 -0.63 -14.03 7.54
N PHE A 369 -1.76 -13.74 6.91
CA PHE A 369 -2.59 -12.61 7.26
C PHE A 369 -3.54 -12.91 8.43
N ILE A 370 -4.05 -11.86 9.08
CA ILE A 370 -5.13 -11.98 10.08
C ILE A 370 -6.38 -11.32 9.52
N LEU A 371 -7.42 -12.13 9.25
CA LEU A 371 -8.78 -11.68 9.00
C LEU A 371 -9.73 -12.44 9.91
N ASP A 372 -10.19 -11.81 10.97
CA ASP A 372 -11.15 -12.49 11.84
C ASP A 372 -12.00 -11.52 12.65
N GLN A 373 -13.07 -12.04 13.23
CA GLN A 373 -13.83 -11.37 14.26
C GLN A 373 -13.06 -11.37 15.57
N HIS A 374 -13.26 -10.33 16.38
CA HIS A 374 -12.78 -10.32 17.74
C HIS A 374 -13.45 -11.46 18.53
N PRO A 375 -12.71 -12.30 19.27
CA PRO A 375 -13.24 -13.53 19.88
C PRO A 375 -14.36 -13.27 20.89
N LYS A 376 -14.38 -12.10 21.51
CA LYS A 376 -15.44 -11.64 22.44
C LYS A 376 -16.53 -10.77 21.78
N TYR A 377 -16.24 -10.13 20.66
CA TYR A 377 -17.10 -9.07 20.08
C TYR A 377 -17.25 -9.32 18.58
N SER A 378 -18.26 -10.10 18.19
CA SER A 378 -18.50 -10.50 16.79
C SER A 378 -18.81 -9.34 15.83
N ASN A 379 -19.08 -8.15 16.36
CA ASN A 379 -19.26 -6.93 15.60
C ASN A 379 -17.99 -6.09 15.41
N ILE A 380 -16.84 -6.57 15.90
CA ILE A 380 -15.52 -5.99 15.66
C ILE A 380 -14.71 -6.96 14.80
N ILE A 381 -14.28 -6.52 13.63
CA ILE A 381 -13.45 -7.29 12.70
C ILE A 381 -12.02 -6.73 12.76
N ILE A 382 -11.04 -7.62 12.80
CA ILE A 382 -9.62 -7.28 12.83
C ILE A 382 -8.98 -7.72 11.53
N GLY A 383 -8.26 -6.78 10.95
CA GLY A 383 -7.69 -6.87 9.63
C GLY A 383 -6.22 -6.51 9.60
N LEU A 384 -5.38 -7.45 9.22
CA LEU A 384 -3.95 -7.22 9.05
C LEU A 384 -3.40 -8.02 7.89
N ALA A 385 -2.89 -7.31 6.88
CA ALA A 385 -1.92 -7.89 5.99
C ALA A 385 -0.53 -7.90 6.64
N SER A 386 0.01 -9.09 6.87
CA SER A 386 1.43 -9.30 7.08
C SER A 386 2.25 -9.02 5.82
N GLN A 387 3.47 -8.51 5.99
CA GLN A 387 4.45 -8.28 4.91
C GLN A 387 3.97 -7.33 3.78
N ALA A 388 4.79 -7.16 2.73
CA ALA A 388 4.38 -6.45 1.51
C ALA A 388 3.29 -7.16 0.67
N MET A 389 2.89 -8.38 1.07
CA MET A 389 1.89 -9.20 0.36
C MET A 389 0.47 -8.62 0.45
N GLY A 390 0.20 -7.76 1.43
CA GLY A 390 -1.10 -7.09 1.60
C GLY A 390 -1.58 -6.25 0.43
N SER A 391 -0.66 -5.82 -0.44
CA SER A 391 -1.00 -5.10 -1.67
C SER A 391 -1.57 -6.00 -2.76
N ASN A 392 -1.47 -7.32 -2.65
CA ASN A 392 -1.90 -8.25 -3.70
C ASN A 392 -3.33 -8.74 -3.58
N TRP A 393 -4.02 -8.53 -2.46
CA TRP A 393 -5.43 -8.91 -2.32
C TRP A 393 -6.32 -7.89 -1.62
N PRO A 394 -5.98 -6.61 -1.49
CA PRO A 394 -6.70 -5.73 -0.56
C PRO A 394 -8.19 -5.57 -0.92
N GLN A 395 -8.59 -5.81 -2.17
CA GLN A 395 -10.00 -5.86 -2.61
C GLN A 395 -10.75 -7.09 -2.09
N TRP A 396 -10.14 -8.27 -2.20
CA TRP A 396 -10.77 -9.49 -1.70
C TRP A 396 -10.97 -9.39 -0.19
N TRP A 397 -9.95 -8.89 0.51
CA TRP A 397 -10.00 -8.57 1.92
C TRP A 397 -11.12 -7.56 2.21
N GLY A 398 -11.13 -6.44 1.48
CA GLY A 398 -12.21 -5.45 1.49
C GLY A 398 -13.61 -6.04 1.39
N SER A 399 -13.80 -6.95 0.43
CA SER A 399 -15.08 -7.63 0.24
C SER A 399 -15.43 -8.58 1.38
N CYS A 400 -14.45 -9.29 1.95
CA CYS A 400 -14.64 -10.16 3.11
C CYS A 400 -14.92 -9.38 4.40
N TYR A 401 -14.32 -8.19 4.58
CA TYR A 401 -14.68 -7.29 5.68
C TYR A 401 -16.14 -6.80 5.57
N ALA A 402 -16.63 -6.63 4.34
CA ALA A 402 -17.92 -6.02 4.07
C ALA A 402 -19.09 -7.03 3.98
N SER A 403 -18.80 -8.32 3.83
CA SER A 403 -19.78 -9.42 3.94
C SER A 403 -20.09 -9.73 5.40
#